data_AF-A0A8S2SIZ8-F1
#
_entry.id   AF-A0A8S2SIZ8-F1
#
_cell.length_a   1.000
_cell.length_b   1.000
_cell.length_c   1.000
_cell.angle_alpha   90.00
_cell.angle_beta   90.00
_cell.angle_gamma   90.00
#
_symmetry.space_group_name_H-M   'P 1'
#
loop_
_entity.id
_entity.type
_entity.pdbx_description
1 polymer ?
#
loop_
_entity_poly.entity_id
_entity_poly.type
_entity_poly.pdbx_seq_one_letter_code
_entity_poly.pdbx_strand_id
1 'polypeptide(L)'
;MVRNALIQSTDISLAFEKTLDFIRTECKAMLYVVERINRECGSHFDFVVNSIFPELTQCLEESSNSLFFSGDPDIFHQRYTHWLIFLEQIQSILSKSSGQNLKKSKVYQEFSSRWDLVIYFQIRFQEISNSIESRIVNQPFALNEDKSSLFKTMIASTIFQSIDRCWQTNIFLEPLSQRFWKLTLQCIVRFHIWIESFNTKTVDTKFILNLYADLQTFTQEVKNVFLKVILGQRLASIILLSPNITVDLTNILDQTLLSLTDKCRTDLKNLAIGQLIERCNETLHSIQEIPRMYRKTNREAPSKPSNSILATFRHLQSFTNDYSGTILTEDECKQFQSVAMEEITKNYYELCSEILSSVRKMEESIQRLKRVRESSKALSTMSQSMTTSPTASLTDDNKIRMQIHHDVNAFTSELKNLGIQIESSNKLTMLNEESRLQISN
;
A
#
# COMPACT_ATOMS: atom_id res chain seq x y z
N MET A 1 50.88 24.41 -16.16
CA MET A 1 50.33 24.51 -14.80
C MET A 1 49.21 23.51 -14.53
N VAL A 2 48.16 23.44 -15.35
CA VAL A 2 47.04 22.45 -15.20
C VAL A 2 47.54 21.00 -15.17
N ARG A 3 48.48 20.63 -16.05
CA ARG A 3 49.12 19.29 -16.07
C ARG A 3 49.85 18.94 -14.76
N ASN A 4 50.60 19.88 -14.19
CA ASN A 4 51.31 19.66 -12.91
C ASN A 4 50.36 19.61 -11.71
N ALA A 5 49.22 20.32 -11.78
CA ALA A 5 48.19 20.26 -10.76
C ALA A 5 47.38 18.95 -10.79
N LEU A 6 47.09 18.41 -11.97
CA LEU A 6 46.46 17.09 -12.16
C LEU A 6 47.34 15.93 -11.70
N ILE A 7 48.66 16.05 -11.83
CA ILE A 7 49.63 15.02 -11.42
C ILE A 7 49.80 14.97 -9.88
N GLN A 8 49.55 16.08 -9.17
CA GLN A 8 49.80 16.18 -7.73
C GLN A 8 48.57 15.94 -6.84
N SER A 9 47.36 15.97 -7.39
CA SER A 9 46.14 15.72 -6.61
C SER A 9 45.18 14.82 -7.39
N THR A 10 44.81 13.69 -6.78
CA THR A 10 43.72 12.77 -7.18
C THR A 10 42.33 13.43 -7.27
N ASP A 11 42.24 14.75 -7.18
CA ASP A 11 41.00 15.51 -7.10
C ASP A 11 40.76 16.33 -8.36
N ILE A 12 39.80 15.88 -9.17
CA ILE A 12 39.37 16.51 -10.41
C ILE A 12 38.83 17.93 -10.16
N SER A 13 38.30 18.21 -8.96
CA SER A 13 37.81 19.54 -8.58
C SER A 13 38.92 20.58 -8.58
N LEU A 14 40.09 20.23 -8.05
CA LEU A 14 41.23 21.16 -7.99
C LEU A 14 41.76 21.47 -9.40
N ALA A 15 41.69 20.50 -10.31
CA ALA A 15 42.04 20.71 -11.71
C ALA A 15 41.07 21.68 -12.41
N PHE A 16 39.77 21.54 -12.16
CA PHE A 16 38.75 22.44 -12.68
C PHE A 16 38.90 23.86 -12.12
N GLU A 17 39.08 24.02 -10.80
CA GLU A 17 39.30 25.33 -10.17
C GLU A 17 40.54 26.04 -10.72
N LYS A 18 41.68 25.35 -10.79
CA LYS A 18 42.92 25.94 -11.32
C LYS A 18 42.81 26.31 -12.80
N THR A 19 42.02 25.56 -13.58
CA THR A 19 41.77 25.90 -14.98
C THR A 19 40.89 27.14 -15.09
N LEU A 20 39.86 27.26 -14.25
CA LEU A 20 39.02 28.45 -14.19
C LEU A 20 39.80 29.69 -13.75
N ASP A 21 40.68 29.55 -12.75
CA ASP A 21 41.53 30.64 -12.29
C ASP A 21 42.49 31.09 -13.39
N PHE A 22 43.13 30.15 -14.09
CA PHE A 22 43.99 30.46 -15.24
C PHE A 22 43.23 31.23 -16.34
N ILE A 23 42.00 30.80 -16.65
CA ILE A 23 41.14 31.51 -17.62
C ILE A 23 40.83 32.94 -17.14
N ARG A 24 40.53 33.12 -15.84
CA ARG A 24 40.14 34.41 -15.25
C ARG A 24 41.29 35.40 -15.11
N THR A 25 42.48 34.94 -14.80
CA THR A 25 43.64 35.80 -14.51
C THR A 25 44.54 35.96 -15.72
N GLU A 26 45.05 34.85 -16.26
CA GLU A 26 46.12 34.86 -17.26
C GLU A 26 45.55 35.00 -18.70
N CYS A 27 44.39 34.42 -18.98
CA CYS A 27 43.77 34.53 -20.31
C CYS A 27 42.97 35.81 -20.52
N LYS A 28 42.78 36.68 -19.53
CA LYS A 28 41.93 37.88 -19.62
C LYS A 28 42.34 38.82 -20.76
N ALA A 29 43.64 39.04 -20.94
CA ALA A 29 44.16 39.87 -22.03
C ALA A 29 43.90 39.24 -23.41
N MET A 30 44.07 37.92 -23.53
CA MET A 30 43.81 37.18 -24.76
C MET A 30 42.31 37.14 -25.11
N LEU A 31 41.44 36.94 -24.11
CA LEU A 31 39.99 36.99 -24.29
C LEU A 31 39.54 38.37 -24.79
N TYR A 32 40.08 39.45 -24.23
CA TYR A 32 39.80 40.81 -24.69
C TYR A 32 40.23 41.05 -26.15
N VAL A 33 41.42 40.57 -26.52
CA VAL A 33 41.94 40.70 -27.90
C VAL A 33 41.10 39.91 -28.89
N VAL A 34 40.73 38.67 -28.55
CA VAL A 34 39.90 37.81 -29.41
C VAL A 34 38.49 38.37 -29.57
N GLU A 35 37.88 38.89 -28.50
CA GLU A 35 36.57 39.53 -28.56
C GLU A 35 36.60 40.79 -29.45
N ARG A 36 37.67 41.58 -29.35
CA ARG A 36 37.88 42.76 -30.18
C ARG A 36 38.06 42.42 -31.67
N ILE A 37 38.88 41.41 -31.98
CA ILE A 37 39.07 40.93 -33.35
C ILE A 37 37.77 40.36 -33.93
N ASN A 38 36.99 39.63 -33.13
CA ASN A 38 35.70 39.12 -33.56
C ASN A 38 34.71 40.26 -33.87
N ARG A 39 34.72 41.34 -33.10
CA ARG A 39 33.88 42.53 -33.34
C ARG A 39 34.34 43.38 -34.53
N GLU A 40 35.65 43.60 -34.68
CA GLU A 40 36.21 44.53 -35.67
C GLU A 40 36.45 43.86 -37.04
N CYS A 41 36.77 42.56 -37.07
CA CYS A 41 37.13 41.83 -38.30
C CYS A 41 36.08 40.81 -38.75
N GLY A 42 34.96 40.67 -38.04
CA GLY A 42 33.91 39.69 -38.36
C GLY A 42 34.32 38.22 -38.18
N SER A 43 35.40 37.98 -37.42
CA SER A 43 35.83 36.63 -37.05
C SER A 43 34.89 36.02 -36.00
N HIS A 44 34.76 34.70 -35.99
CA HIS A 44 33.92 33.95 -35.05
C HIS A 44 34.74 32.96 -34.22
N PHE A 45 36.00 33.30 -33.91
CA PHE A 45 36.90 32.37 -33.24
C PHE A 45 36.68 32.33 -31.73
N ASP A 46 36.38 31.15 -31.19
CA ASP A 46 36.26 30.89 -29.75
C ASP A 46 37.55 30.29 -29.20
N PHE A 47 38.42 31.14 -28.64
CA PHE A 47 39.71 30.75 -28.07
C PHE A 47 39.59 29.70 -26.95
N VAL A 48 38.62 29.85 -26.05
CA VAL A 48 38.43 28.90 -24.93
C VAL A 48 38.00 27.52 -25.43
N VAL A 49 37.06 27.50 -26.38
CA VAL A 49 36.49 26.24 -26.93
C VAL A 49 37.51 25.50 -27.77
N ASN A 50 38.36 26.21 -28.52
CA ASN A 50 39.26 25.64 -29.50
C ASN A 50 40.72 25.51 -29.04
N SER A 51 41.12 26.12 -27.92
CA SER A 51 42.54 26.15 -27.49
C SER A 51 42.78 25.95 -26.00
N ILE A 52 41.74 25.93 -25.16
CA ILE A 52 41.89 25.62 -23.72
C ILE A 52 41.18 24.31 -23.39
N PHE A 53 39.97 24.15 -23.94
CA PHE A 53 39.16 22.97 -23.71
C PHE A 53 39.78 21.67 -24.26
N PRO A 54 40.36 21.62 -25.48
CA PRO A 54 41.02 20.41 -25.99
C PRO A 54 42.21 19.95 -25.13
N GLU A 55 43.04 20.89 -24.70
CA GLU A 55 44.21 20.66 -23.86
C GLU A 55 43.79 20.17 -22.46
N LEU A 56 42.72 20.71 -21.90
CA LEU A 56 42.15 20.24 -20.65
C LEU A 56 41.63 18.81 -20.79
N THR A 57 40.83 18.51 -21.82
CA THR A 57 40.27 17.17 -22.03
C THR A 57 41.37 16.14 -22.24
N GLN A 58 42.41 16.47 -23.02
CA GLN A 58 43.55 15.59 -23.22
C GLN A 58 44.32 15.35 -21.91
N CYS A 59 44.55 16.41 -21.10
CA CYS A 59 45.21 16.25 -19.80
C CYS A 59 44.40 15.38 -18.84
N LEU A 60 43.07 15.51 -18.81
CA LEU A 60 42.18 14.69 -17.97
C LEU A 60 42.18 13.23 -18.41
N GLU A 61 42.16 12.97 -19.71
CA GLU A 61 42.21 11.63 -20.28
C GLU A 61 43.55 10.93 -20.00
N GLU A 62 44.68 11.62 -20.18
CA GLU A 62 46.02 11.07 -19.94
C GLU A 62 46.29 10.82 -18.45
N SER A 63 45.74 11.66 -17.56
CA SER A 63 46.00 11.57 -16.11
C SER A 63 45.11 10.56 -15.39
N SER A 64 43.99 10.13 -15.97
CA SER A 64 43.01 9.36 -15.22
C SER A 64 42.15 8.41 -16.06
N ASN A 65 42.70 7.24 -16.40
CA ASN A 65 41.93 6.13 -17.01
C ASN A 65 40.72 5.69 -16.16
N SER A 66 40.72 5.95 -14.86
CA SER A 66 39.62 5.64 -13.93
C SER A 66 38.59 6.76 -13.76
N LEU A 67 38.74 7.91 -14.43
CA LEU A 67 37.86 9.07 -14.28
C LEU A 67 36.41 8.77 -14.68
N PHE A 68 36.26 8.00 -15.75
CA PHE A 68 34.97 7.59 -16.31
C PHE A 68 34.46 6.26 -15.73
N PHE A 69 35.21 5.64 -14.82
CA PHE A 69 34.84 4.34 -14.26
C PHE A 69 33.61 4.46 -13.37
N SER A 70 32.56 3.71 -13.72
CA SER A 70 31.25 3.73 -13.05
C SER A 70 31.10 2.68 -11.96
N GLY A 71 32.11 1.84 -11.69
CA GLY A 71 31.98 0.75 -10.72
C GLY A 71 31.85 1.19 -9.25
N ASP A 72 32.27 2.41 -8.92
CA ASP A 72 31.85 3.08 -7.68
C ASP A 72 30.91 4.25 -8.06
N PRO A 73 29.59 4.11 -7.80
CA PRO A 73 28.63 5.10 -8.22
C PRO A 73 28.71 6.40 -7.39
N ASP A 74 29.18 6.36 -6.15
CA ASP A 74 29.32 7.57 -5.31
C ASP A 74 30.45 8.45 -5.85
N ILE A 75 31.60 7.84 -6.14
CA ILE A 75 32.75 8.53 -6.74
C ILE A 75 32.41 9.02 -8.15
N PHE A 76 31.72 8.21 -8.95
CA PHE A 76 31.27 8.62 -10.29
C PHE A 76 30.35 9.84 -10.23
N HIS A 77 29.35 9.82 -9.32
CA HIS A 77 28.43 10.95 -9.11
C HIS A 77 29.19 12.22 -8.75
N GLN A 78 30.07 12.15 -7.74
CA GLN A 78 30.85 13.29 -7.29
C GLN A 78 31.65 13.92 -8.43
N ARG A 79 32.38 13.09 -9.20
CA ARG A 79 33.20 13.57 -10.33
C ARG A 79 32.36 14.18 -11.45
N TYR A 80 31.23 13.55 -11.77
CA TYR A 80 30.32 14.06 -12.78
C TYR A 80 29.64 15.37 -12.34
N THR A 81 29.29 15.51 -11.06
CA THR A 81 28.75 16.75 -10.51
C THR A 81 29.79 17.88 -10.58
N HIS A 82 31.06 17.62 -10.24
CA HIS A 82 32.12 18.62 -10.40
C HIS A 82 32.32 19.01 -11.87
N TRP A 83 32.18 18.07 -12.80
CA TRP A 83 32.17 18.35 -14.23
C TRP A 83 31.03 19.30 -14.63
N LEU A 84 29.81 19.06 -14.15
CA LEU A 84 28.66 19.92 -14.43
C LEU A 84 28.84 21.33 -13.85
N ILE A 85 29.32 21.45 -12.61
CA ILE A 85 29.62 22.74 -11.96
C ILE A 85 30.68 23.50 -12.76
N PHE A 86 31.74 22.81 -13.19
CA PHE A 86 32.78 23.40 -14.02
C PHE A 86 32.22 23.94 -15.35
N LEU A 87 31.34 23.17 -16.02
CA LEU A 87 30.70 23.61 -17.26
C LEU A 87 29.83 24.85 -17.05
N GLU A 88 29.07 24.91 -15.96
CA GLU A 88 28.25 26.09 -15.60
C GLU A 88 29.15 27.31 -15.37
N GLN A 89 30.24 27.14 -14.62
CA GLN A 89 31.19 28.21 -14.32
C GLN A 89 31.93 28.70 -15.57
N ILE A 90 32.37 27.80 -16.46
CA ILE A 90 32.93 28.19 -17.76
C ILE A 90 31.89 28.93 -18.59
N GLN A 91 30.65 28.44 -18.65
CA GLN A 91 29.59 29.09 -19.41
C GLN A 91 29.27 30.50 -18.87
N SER A 92 29.44 30.75 -17.57
CA SER A 92 29.29 32.08 -16.97
C SER A 92 30.40 33.07 -17.34
N ILE A 93 31.60 32.55 -17.65
CA ILE A 93 32.76 33.36 -18.07
C ILE A 93 32.69 33.67 -19.57
N LEU A 94 32.08 32.77 -20.35
CA LEU A 94 31.97 32.88 -21.80
C LEU A 94 30.77 33.74 -22.26
N SER A 95 30.91 34.39 -23.41
CA SER A 95 29.80 35.05 -24.11
C SER A 95 28.71 34.05 -24.51
N LYS A 96 27.45 34.51 -24.61
CA LYS A 96 26.28 33.63 -24.92
C LYS A 96 26.44 32.79 -26.20
N SER A 97 27.10 33.34 -27.23
CA SER A 97 27.42 32.63 -28.48
C SER A 97 28.47 31.53 -28.27
N SER A 98 29.53 31.84 -27.53
CA SER A 98 30.63 30.93 -27.22
C SER A 98 30.21 29.75 -26.33
N GLY A 99 29.28 29.97 -25.40
CA GLY A 99 28.69 28.90 -24.59
C GLY A 99 27.85 27.91 -25.40
N GLN A 100 27.15 28.38 -26.44
CA GLN A 100 26.44 27.50 -27.38
C GLN A 100 27.42 26.73 -28.29
N ASN A 101 28.53 27.36 -28.68
CA ASN A 101 29.57 26.72 -29.48
C ASN A 101 30.35 25.65 -28.69
N LEU A 102 30.54 25.84 -27.37
CA LEU A 102 31.18 24.84 -26.50
C LEU A 102 30.42 23.50 -26.53
N LYS A 103 29.09 23.52 -26.32
CA LYS A 103 28.26 22.29 -26.35
C LYS A 103 28.16 21.65 -27.74
N LYS A 104 28.42 22.42 -28.80
CA LYS A 104 28.46 21.95 -30.20
C LYS A 104 29.85 21.47 -30.63
N SER A 105 30.90 21.77 -29.86
CA SER A 105 32.26 21.36 -30.18
C SER A 105 32.38 19.84 -30.17
N LYS A 106 33.09 19.30 -31.17
CA LYS A 106 33.35 17.85 -31.30
C LYS A 106 34.07 17.30 -30.06
N VAL A 107 35.01 18.07 -29.52
CA VAL A 107 35.79 17.70 -28.31
C VAL A 107 34.87 17.58 -27.08
N TYR A 108 33.91 18.48 -26.93
CA TYR A 108 32.92 18.41 -25.85
C TYR A 108 32.04 17.16 -25.98
N GLN A 109 31.58 16.84 -27.19
CA GLN A 109 30.72 15.69 -27.43
C GLN A 109 31.47 14.37 -27.21
N GLU A 110 32.73 14.27 -27.67
CA GLU A 110 33.60 13.11 -27.47
C GLU A 110 33.95 12.90 -26.00
N PHE A 111 34.23 13.96 -25.24
CA PHE A 111 34.49 13.86 -23.81
C PHE A 111 33.20 13.51 -23.03
N SER A 112 32.08 14.12 -23.40
CA SER A 112 30.78 13.88 -22.74
C SER A 112 30.26 12.45 -22.97
N SER A 113 30.52 11.86 -24.14
CA SER A 113 30.08 10.49 -24.46
C SER A 113 30.81 9.40 -23.70
N ARG A 114 31.99 9.70 -23.12
CA ARG A 114 32.75 8.78 -22.27
C ARG A 114 32.14 8.59 -20.89
N TRP A 115 31.28 9.50 -20.44
CA TRP A 115 30.54 9.34 -19.19
C TRP A 115 29.42 8.32 -19.38
N ASP A 116 29.62 7.11 -18.87
CA ASP A 116 28.60 6.07 -18.95
C ASP A 116 27.50 6.26 -17.89
N LEU A 117 26.64 7.23 -18.16
CA LEU A 117 25.45 7.51 -17.36
C LEU A 117 24.47 6.31 -17.34
N VAL A 118 24.57 5.40 -18.32
CA VAL A 118 23.71 4.23 -18.41
C VAL A 118 24.10 3.21 -17.35
N ILE A 119 25.39 2.87 -17.27
CA ILE A 119 25.91 1.95 -16.26
C ILE A 119 25.75 2.54 -14.86
N TYR A 120 26.01 3.84 -14.68
CA TYR A 120 25.76 4.52 -13.41
C TYR A 120 24.32 4.33 -12.94
N PHE A 121 23.35 4.63 -13.82
CA PHE A 121 21.94 4.44 -13.48
C PHE A 121 21.61 2.97 -13.21
N GLN A 122 22.20 2.03 -13.96
CA GLN A 122 21.97 0.60 -13.76
C GLN A 122 22.41 0.12 -12.38
N ILE A 123 23.56 0.57 -11.88
CA ILE A 123 24.04 0.23 -10.53
C ILE A 123 23.10 0.82 -9.47
N ARG A 124 22.75 2.10 -9.60
CA ARG A 124 21.79 2.76 -8.68
C ARG A 124 20.40 2.12 -8.71
N PHE A 125 19.94 1.74 -9.89
CA PHE A 125 18.67 1.03 -10.07
C PHE A 125 18.69 -0.30 -9.32
N GLN A 126 19.77 -1.08 -9.43
CA GLN A 126 19.92 -2.34 -8.71
C GLN A 126 20.00 -2.13 -7.21
N GLU A 127 20.77 -1.16 -6.70
CA GLU A 127 20.83 -0.83 -5.27
C GLU A 127 19.45 -0.54 -4.69
N ILE A 128 18.69 0.34 -5.36
CA ILE A 128 17.37 0.76 -4.91
C ILE A 128 16.36 -0.39 -5.04
N SER A 129 16.34 -1.09 -6.18
CA SER A 129 15.41 -2.21 -6.42
C SER A 129 15.67 -3.39 -5.48
N ASN A 130 16.93 -3.74 -5.25
CA ASN A 130 17.32 -4.84 -4.36
C ASN A 130 16.92 -4.56 -2.91
N SER A 131 16.91 -3.30 -2.48
CA SER A 131 16.46 -2.95 -1.13
C SER A 131 14.98 -3.29 -0.91
N ILE A 132 14.14 -3.06 -1.92
CA ILE A 132 12.71 -3.39 -1.90
C ILE A 132 12.53 -4.91 -2.02
N GLU A 133 13.21 -5.55 -2.98
CA GLU A 133 13.08 -6.99 -3.23
C GLU A 133 13.54 -7.83 -2.03
N SER A 134 14.68 -7.47 -1.43
CA SER A 134 15.17 -8.11 -0.21
C SER A 134 14.15 -7.98 0.94
N ARG A 135 13.46 -6.84 1.05
CA ARG A 135 12.42 -6.64 2.07
C ARG A 135 11.21 -7.55 1.84
N ILE A 136 10.73 -7.59 0.60
CA ILE A 136 9.58 -8.40 0.19
C ILE A 136 9.86 -9.90 0.41
N VAL A 137 11.07 -10.36 0.11
CA VAL A 137 11.43 -11.79 0.24
C VAL A 137 11.70 -12.19 1.68
N ASN A 138 12.48 -11.41 2.43
CA ASN A 138 12.96 -11.84 3.75
C ASN A 138 11.96 -11.53 4.87
N GLN A 139 11.26 -10.40 4.81
CA GLN A 139 10.38 -9.91 5.88
C GLN A 139 9.19 -9.12 5.31
N PRO A 140 8.29 -9.77 4.54
CA PRO A 140 7.17 -9.10 3.87
C PRO A 140 6.18 -8.44 4.85
N PHE A 141 5.95 -9.05 6.01
CA PHE A 141 4.89 -8.65 6.94
C PHE A 141 5.43 -8.03 8.24
N ALA A 142 6.64 -7.44 8.19
CA ALA A 142 7.24 -6.80 9.36
C ALA A 142 6.62 -5.42 9.66
N LEU A 143 6.29 -5.21 10.93
CA LEU A 143 5.86 -3.90 11.47
C LEU A 143 7.08 -3.12 11.97
N ASN A 144 7.01 -1.79 11.89
CA ASN A 144 8.00 -0.90 12.47
C ASN A 144 7.85 -0.89 14.00
N GLU A 145 8.95 -1.13 14.71
CA GLU A 145 9.00 -1.01 16.18
C GLU A 145 9.10 0.46 16.62
N ASP A 146 9.63 1.32 15.75
CA ASP A 146 9.82 2.74 16.01
C ASP A 146 8.51 3.52 15.93
N LYS A 147 8.03 4.00 17.08
CA LYS A 147 6.81 4.81 17.18
C LYS A 147 6.89 6.16 16.46
N SER A 148 8.10 6.69 16.27
CA SER A 148 8.37 7.93 15.54
C SER A 148 8.40 7.76 14.03
N SER A 149 8.38 6.53 13.52
CA SER A 149 8.32 6.28 12.09
C SER A 149 7.01 6.79 11.51
N LEU A 150 7.09 7.43 10.34
CA LEU A 150 5.94 7.91 9.58
C LEU A 150 5.00 6.76 9.16
N PHE A 151 5.57 5.58 8.94
CA PHE A 151 4.85 4.39 8.51
C PHE A 151 4.87 3.34 9.61
N LYS A 152 3.80 2.56 9.74
CA LYS A 152 3.70 1.45 10.69
C LYS A 152 4.21 0.13 10.13
N THR A 153 4.27 0.00 8.81
CA THR A 153 4.83 -1.17 8.10
C THR A 153 6.22 -0.87 7.57
N MET A 154 7.11 -1.85 7.68
CA MET A 154 8.51 -1.72 7.21
C MET A 154 8.58 -1.62 5.69
N ILE A 155 7.65 -2.25 4.98
CA ILE A 155 7.58 -2.22 3.52
C ILE A 155 7.24 -0.83 2.97
N ALA A 156 6.22 -0.16 3.53
CA ALA A 156 5.86 1.20 3.12
C ALA A 156 7.02 2.18 3.38
N SER A 157 7.69 2.04 4.53
CA SER A 157 8.91 2.80 4.85
C SER A 157 10.03 2.55 3.84
N THR A 158 10.32 1.28 3.52
CA THR A 158 11.38 0.91 2.57
C THR A 158 11.10 1.50 1.19
N ILE A 159 9.87 1.35 0.67
CA ILE A 159 9.49 1.86 -0.65
C ILE A 159 9.55 3.39 -0.68
N PHE A 160 9.08 4.06 0.39
CA PHE A 160 9.17 5.50 0.48
C PHE A 160 10.63 5.98 0.51
N GLN A 161 11.49 5.33 1.30
CA GLN A 161 12.92 5.62 1.34
C GLN A 161 13.60 5.36 -0.02
N SER A 162 13.19 4.32 -0.75
CA SER A 162 13.67 4.07 -2.11
C SER A 162 13.29 5.19 -3.08
N ILE A 163 12.06 5.72 -2.97
CA ILE A 163 11.61 6.88 -3.74
C ILE A 163 12.42 8.12 -3.35
N ASP A 164 12.56 8.42 -2.07
CA ASP A 164 13.35 9.57 -1.59
C ASP A 164 14.81 9.48 -2.11
N ARG A 165 15.42 8.30 -1.99
CA ARG A 165 16.78 8.00 -2.44
C ARG A 165 16.99 8.26 -3.93
N CYS A 166 15.97 8.09 -4.77
CA CYS A 166 16.07 8.43 -6.21
C CYS A 166 16.36 9.93 -6.45
N TRP A 167 15.96 10.81 -5.52
CA TRP A 167 15.98 12.27 -5.67
C TRP A 167 16.93 12.97 -4.70
N GLN A 168 17.71 12.21 -3.93
CA GLN A 168 18.76 12.74 -3.06
C GLN A 168 19.87 13.41 -3.88
N THR A 169 20.48 14.47 -3.33
CA THR A 169 21.46 15.31 -4.03
C THR A 169 22.71 14.52 -4.47
N ASN A 170 23.09 13.51 -3.70
CA ASN A 170 24.26 12.64 -3.95
C ASN A 170 23.98 11.46 -4.90
N ILE A 171 22.75 11.34 -5.43
CA ILE A 171 22.35 10.23 -6.32
C ILE A 171 21.76 10.76 -7.61
N PHE A 172 20.91 11.78 -7.51
CA PHE A 172 20.22 12.36 -8.64
C PHE A 172 21.20 13.08 -9.58
N LEU A 173 21.01 12.84 -10.88
CA LEU A 173 21.66 13.57 -11.97
C LEU A 173 20.59 14.05 -12.95
N GLU A 174 20.56 15.36 -13.23
CA GLU A 174 19.55 15.99 -14.09
C GLU A 174 19.41 15.33 -15.49
N PRO A 175 20.49 14.92 -16.18
CA PRO A 175 20.39 14.19 -17.45
C PRO A 175 19.66 12.84 -17.36
N LEU A 176 19.58 12.26 -16.17
CA LEU A 176 18.92 10.99 -15.89
C LEU A 176 17.52 11.16 -15.27
N SER A 177 16.99 12.39 -15.23
CA SER A 177 15.68 12.73 -14.68
C SER A 177 14.56 11.80 -15.13
N GLN A 178 14.44 11.56 -16.45
CA GLN A 178 13.44 10.63 -17.00
C GLN A 178 13.55 9.20 -16.46
N ARG A 179 14.77 8.73 -16.17
CA ARG A 179 15.01 7.36 -15.69
C ARG A 179 14.71 7.24 -14.20
N PHE A 180 15.09 8.24 -13.39
CA PHE A 180 14.71 8.32 -11.98
C PHE A 180 13.21 8.52 -11.79
N TRP A 181 12.56 9.27 -12.69
CA TRP A 181 11.10 9.35 -12.73
C TRP A 181 10.46 8.00 -13.00
N LYS A 182 10.92 7.29 -14.04
CA LYS A 182 10.46 5.94 -14.33
C LYS A 182 10.67 5.00 -13.14
N LEU A 183 11.82 5.04 -12.46
CA LEU A 183 12.10 4.24 -11.28
C LEU A 183 11.14 4.56 -10.12
N THR A 184 10.83 5.83 -9.91
CA THR A 184 9.85 6.27 -8.89
C THR A 184 8.50 5.60 -9.13
N LEU A 185 7.99 5.67 -10.36
CA LEU A 185 6.73 5.00 -10.73
C LEU A 185 6.82 3.49 -10.59
N GLN A 186 7.94 2.88 -10.97
CA GLN A 186 8.17 1.44 -10.82
C GLN A 186 8.16 1.00 -9.35
N CYS A 187 8.66 1.81 -8.41
CA CYS A 187 8.59 1.51 -6.98
C CYS A 187 7.13 1.47 -6.50
N ILE A 188 6.31 2.45 -6.94
CA ILE A 188 4.89 2.53 -6.59
C ILE A 188 4.11 1.34 -7.19
N VAL A 189 4.35 1.02 -8.46
CA VAL A 189 3.69 -0.11 -9.15
C VAL A 189 4.11 -1.45 -8.54
N ARG A 190 5.37 -1.63 -8.15
CA ARG A 190 5.82 -2.82 -7.42
C ARG A 190 5.07 -2.97 -6.10
N PHE A 191 4.83 -1.86 -5.39
CA PHE A 191 4.03 -1.88 -4.17
C PHE A 191 2.62 -2.39 -4.43
N HIS A 192 1.95 -1.83 -5.45
CA HIS A 192 0.62 -2.23 -5.86
C HIS A 192 0.53 -3.73 -6.17
N ILE A 193 1.41 -4.24 -7.05
CA ILE A 193 1.43 -5.66 -7.44
C ILE A 193 1.66 -6.58 -6.23
N TRP A 194 2.51 -6.15 -5.29
CA TRP A 194 2.74 -6.92 -4.08
C TRP A 194 1.49 -7.01 -3.20
N ILE A 195 0.74 -5.91 -3.03
CA ILE A 195 -0.50 -5.90 -2.25
C ILE A 195 -1.57 -6.78 -2.91
N GLU A 196 -1.69 -6.74 -4.24
CA GLU A 196 -2.62 -7.59 -4.99
C GLU A 196 -2.37 -9.10 -4.80
N SER A 197 -1.17 -9.49 -4.37
CA SER A 197 -0.84 -10.90 -4.13
C SER A 197 -1.42 -11.47 -2.83
N PHE A 198 -2.05 -10.65 -1.98
CA PHE A 198 -2.52 -11.06 -0.66
C PHE A 198 -3.83 -11.86 -0.70
N ASN A 199 -3.99 -12.76 0.27
CA ASN A 199 -5.25 -13.46 0.55
C ASN A 199 -5.53 -13.56 2.08
N THR A 200 -6.75 -13.99 2.44
CA THR A 200 -7.25 -13.98 3.83
C THR A 200 -6.44 -14.85 4.78
N LYS A 201 -5.68 -15.83 4.26
CA LYS A 201 -4.91 -16.79 5.07
C LYS A 201 -3.43 -16.46 5.17
N THR A 202 -2.95 -15.54 4.33
CA THR A 202 -1.52 -15.24 4.21
C THR A 202 -1.00 -14.21 5.21
N VAL A 203 -1.87 -13.33 5.74
CA VAL A 203 -1.43 -12.11 6.43
C VAL A 203 -2.23 -11.89 7.70
N ASP A 204 -1.59 -11.43 8.77
CA ASP A 204 -2.27 -11.09 10.03
C ASP A 204 -3.14 -9.83 9.90
N THR A 205 -4.28 -9.79 10.60
CA THR A 205 -5.24 -8.68 10.57
C THR A 205 -4.59 -7.37 10.98
N LYS A 206 -3.74 -7.40 12.02
CA LYS A 206 -3.05 -6.20 12.50
C LYS A 206 -2.12 -5.63 11.42
N PHE A 207 -1.43 -6.49 10.66
CA PHE A 207 -0.59 -6.02 9.56
C PHE A 207 -1.42 -5.39 8.43
N ILE A 208 -2.50 -6.05 8.02
CA ILE A 208 -3.41 -5.55 6.97
C ILE A 208 -3.94 -4.15 7.32
N LEU A 209 -4.37 -3.95 8.58
CA LEU A 209 -4.91 -2.67 9.03
C LEU A 209 -3.83 -1.58 9.11
N ASN A 210 -2.61 -1.90 9.57
CA ASN A 210 -1.51 -0.95 9.55
C ASN A 210 -1.13 -0.55 8.12
N LEU A 211 -1.11 -1.51 7.20
CA LEU A 211 -0.85 -1.23 5.78
C LEU A 211 -1.97 -0.38 5.16
N TYR A 212 -3.24 -0.67 5.48
CA TYR A 212 -4.40 0.11 5.06
C TYR A 212 -4.28 1.59 5.46
N ALA A 213 -3.84 1.86 6.69
CA ALA A 213 -3.58 3.22 7.17
C ALA A 213 -2.36 3.85 6.48
N ASP A 214 -1.26 3.09 6.37
CA ASP A 214 -0.03 3.55 5.74
C ASP A 214 -0.22 3.93 4.27
N LEU A 215 -1.09 3.28 3.50
CA LEU A 215 -1.32 3.62 2.09
C LEU A 215 -1.82 5.06 1.90
N GLN A 216 -2.65 5.54 2.82
CA GLN A 216 -3.13 6.92 2.80
C GLN A 216 -1.99 7.90 3.08
N THR A 217 -1.22 7.66 4.16
CA THR A 217 -0.07 8.48 4.52
C THR A 217 1.01 8.44 3.44
N PHE A 218 1.29 7.27 2.86
CA PHE A 218 2.25 7.05 1.79
C PHE A 218 1.91 7.89 0.56
N THR A 219 0.64 7.86 0.15
CA THR A 219 0.17 8.65 -0.98
C THR A 219 0.36 10.15 -0.75
N GLN A 220 0.05 10.64 0.46
CA GLN A 220 0.24 12.05 0.82
C GLN A 220 1.72 12.44 0.82
N GLU A 221 2.58 11.62 1.44
CA GLU A 221 4.00 11.92 1.52
C GLU A 221 4.71 11.82 0.17
N VAL A 222 4.33 10.87 -0.70
CA VAL A 222 4.86 10.82 -2.08
C VAL A 222 4.46 12.08 -2.87
N LYS A 223 3.22 12.57 -2.73
CA LYS A 223 2.81 13.85 -3.33
C LYS A 223 3.60 15.03 -2.75
N ASN A 224 3.87 15.03 -1.45
CA ASN A 224 4.69 16.07 -0.80
C ASN A 224 6.12 16.10 -1.36
N VAL A 225 6.77 14.93 -1.48
CA VAL A 225 8.11 14.80 -2.08
C VAL A 225 8.08 15.24 -3.55
N PHE A 226 7.06 14.83 -4.29
CA PHE A 226 6.90 15.22 -5.69
C PHE A 226 6.81 16.75 -5.87
N LEU A 227 5.95 17.41 -5.12
CA LEU A 227 5.78 18.86 -5.22
C LEU A 227 7.03 19.62 -4.73
N LYS A 228 7.54 19.27 -3.54
CA LYS A 228 8.61 20.06 -2.88
C LYS A 228 10.00 19.76 -3.43
N VAL A 229 10.31 18.48 -3.64
CA VAL A 229 11.66 18.04 -4.02
C VAL A 229 11.76 17.89 -5.54
N ILE A 230 10.89 17.08 -6.14
CA ILE A 230 11.01 16.74 -7.57
C ILE A 230 10.73 17.97 -8.44
N LEU A 231 9.55 18.58 -8.32
CA LEU A 231 9.19 19.76 -9.11
C LEU A 231 9.88 21.02 -8.58
N GLY A 232 9.82 21.25 -7.27
CA GLY A 232 10.28 22.49 -6.65
C GLY A 232 11.80 22.68 -6.63
N GLN A 233 12.60 21.60 -6.67
CA GLN A 233 14.05 21.68 -6.58
C GLN A 233 14.77 21.01 -7.75
N ARG A 234 14.45 19.74 -8.05
CA ARG A 234 15.25 18.93 -9.01
C ARG A 234 14.93 19.22 -10.47
N LEU A 235 13.67 19.48 -10.80
CA LEU A 235 13.20 19.74 -12.16
C LEU A 235 12.84 21.22 -12.39
N ALA A 236 13.15 22.11 -11.44
CA ALA A 236 12.78 23.52 -11.51
C ALA A 236 13.30 24.19 -12.80
N SER A 237 14.55 23.93 -13.18
CA SER A 237 15.15 24.41 -14.44
C SER A 237 14.39 23.96 -15.68
N ILE A 238 14.01 22.67 -15.73
CA ILE A 238 13.31 22.06 -16.86
C ILE A 238 11.88 22.57 -16.97
N ILE A 239 11.20 22.75 -15.83
CA ILE A 239 9.82 23.23 -15.75
C ILE A 239 9.72 24.69 -16.20
N LEU A 240 10.71 25.53 -15.84
CA LEU A 240 10.78 26.92 -16.31
C LEU A 240 10.82 27.02 -17.85
N LEU A 241 11.41 26.02 -18.51
CA LEU A 241 11.51 25.96 -19.97
C LEU A 241 10.24 25.41 -20.63
N SER A 242 9.51 24.52 -19.93
CA SER A 242 8.35 23.80 -20.46
C SER A 242 7.28 23.57 -19.38
N PRO A 243 6.37 24.53 -19.15
CA PRO A 243 5.43 24.48 -18.03
C PRO A 243 4.40 23.33 -18.14
N ASN A 244 4.05 22.92 -19.36
CA ASN A 244 3.07 21.84 -19.62
C ASN A 244 3.51 20.49 -19.04
N ILE A 245 4.82 20.23 -18.93
CA ILE A 245 5.36 18.98 -18.39
C ILE A 245 4.90 18.75 -16.94
N THR A 246 4.72 19.83 -16.17
CA THR A 246 4.27 19.75 -14.78
C THR A 246 2.90 19.09 -14.67
N VAL A 247 1.99 19.44 -15.57
CA VAL A 247 0.62 18.90 -15.58
C VAL A 247 0.66 17.41 -15.94
N ASP A 248 1.43 17.04 -16.96
CA ASP A 248 1.57 15.65 -17.38
C ASP A 248 2.18 14.76 -16.29
N LEU A 249 3.27 15.21 -15.65
CA LEU A 249 3.91 14.47 -14.55
C LEU A 249 2.97 14.31 -13.35
N THR A 250 2.21 15.36 -13.02
CA THR A 250 1.22 15.32 -11.93
C THR A 250 0.12 14.32 -12.24
N ASN A 251 -0.43 14.35 -13.46
CA ASN A 251 -1.47 13.42 -13.89
C ASN A 251 -0.98 11.96 -13.85
N ILE A 252 0.24 11.69 -14.32
CA ILE A 252 0.82 10.33 -14.29
C ILE A 252 0.98 9.86 -12.85
N LEU A 253 1.48 10.71 -11.96
CA LEU A 253 1.63 10.36 -10.55
C LEU A 253 0.29 10.09 -9.89
N ASP A 254 -0.69 10.97 -10.10
CA ASP A 254 -2.03 10.85 -9.52
C ASP A 254 -2.71 9.56 -10.00
N GLN A 255 -2.62 9.22 -11.29
CA GLN A 255 -3.14 7.95 -11.81
C GLN A 255 -2.45 6.73 -11.18
N THR A 256 -1.13 6.80 -11.00
CA THR A 256 -0.38 5.70 -10.40
C THR A 256 -0.75 5.52 -8.93
N LEU A 257 -0.89 6.61 -8.18
CA LEU A 257 -1.27 6.59 -6.76
C LEU A 257 -2.75 6.23 -6.54
N LEU A 258 -3.64 6.58 -7.48
CA LEU A 258 -5.07 6.25 -7.39
C LEU A 258 -5.30 4.73 -7.31
N SER A 259 -4.48 3.94 -8.00
CA SER A 259 -4.53 2.48 -7.89
C SER A 259 -4.26 1.99 -6.46
N LEU A 260 -3.37 2.64 -5.71
CA LEU A 260 -3.09 2.31 -4.31
C LEU A 260 -4.21 2.77 -3.38
N THR A 261 -4.74 3.99 -3.57
CA THR A 261 -5.75 4.56 -2.66
C THR A 261 -7.14 3.97 -2.84
N ASP A 262 -7.51 3.61 -4.07
CA ASP A 262 -8.87 3.16 -4.36
C ASP A 262 -8.91 1.64 -4.37
N LYS A 263 -8.11 1.00 -5.23
CA LYS A 263 -8.14 -0.46 -5.40
C LYS A 263 -7.48 -1.17 -4.22
N CYS A 264 -6.18 -0.98 -4.00
CA CYS A 264 -5.44 -1.71 -2.95
C CYS A 264 -6.02 -1.47 -1.55
N ARG A 265 -6.41 -0.23 -1.24
CA ARG A 265 -7.03 0.09 0.04
C ARG A 265 -8.39 -0.60 0.23
N THR A 266 -9.20 -0.69 -0.83
CA THR A 266 -10.47 -1.45 -0.82
C THR A 266 -10.22 -2.94 -0.66
N ASP A 267 -9.23 -3.48 -1.36
CA ASP A 267 -8.86 -4.90 -1.27
C ASP A 267 -8.39 -5.25 0.16
N LEU A 268 -7.54 -4.43 0.77
CA LEU A 268 -7.11 -4.61 2.17
C LEU A 268 -8.27 -4.48 3.16
N LYS A 269 -9.19 -3.54 2.94
CA LYS A 269 -10.43 -3.42 3.74
C LYS A 269 -11.25 -4.69 3.65
N ASN A 270 -11.50 -5.19 2.45
CA ASN A 270 -12.26 -6.42 2.23
C ASN A 270 -11.54 -7.64 2.83
N LEU A 271 -10.21 -7.67 2.81
CA LEU A 271 -9.40 -8.72 3.39
C LEU A 271 -9.56 -8.77 4.93
N ALA A 272 -9.44 -7.61 5.58
CA ALA A 272 -9.62 -7.50 7.03
C ALA A 272 -11.06 -7.83 7.47
N ILE A 273 -12.05 -7.36 6.70
CA ILE A 273 -13.46 -7.71 6.92
C ILE A 273 -13.68 -9.22 6.75
N GLY A 274 -13.10 -9.82 5.70
CA GLY A 274 -13.16 -11.26 5.44
C GLY A 274 -12.63 -12.08 6.62
N GLN A 275 -11.48 -11.69 7.19
CA GLN A 275 -10.91 -12.35 8.38
C GLN A 275 -11.80 -12.20 9.61
N LEU A 276 -12.40 -11.03 9.80
CA LEU A 276 -13.35 -10.80 10.89
C LEU A 276 -14.60 -11.69 10.74
N ILE A 277 -15.12 -11.81 9.52
CA ILE A 277 -16.25 -12.70 9.19
C ILE A 277 -15.87 -14.16 9.45
N GLU A 278 -14.72 -14.62 8.97
CA GLU A 278 -14.24 -16.01 9.14
C GLU A 278 -14.17 -16.37 10.63
N ARG A 279 -13.55 -15.50 11.44
CA ARG A 279 -13.45 -15.67 12.90
C ARG A 279 -14.81 -15.66 13.61
N CYS A 280 -15.74 -14.82 13.17
CA CYS A 280 -17.10 -14.78 13.73
C CYS A 280 -17.93 -16.01 13.34
N ASN A 281 -17.76 -16.52 12.12
CA ASN A 281 -18.45 -17.71 11.64
C ASN A 281 -17.94 -18.98 12.31
N GLU A 282 -16.63 -19.08 12.61
CA GLU A 282 -16.05 -20.20 13.36
C GLU A 282 -16.78 -20.43 14.70
N THR A 283 -17.07 -19.38 15.45
CA THR A 283 -17.86 -19.51 16.69
C THR A 283 -19.33 -19.77 16.38
N LEU A 284 -19.90 -19.08 15.38
CA LEU A 284 -21.30 -19.17 15.00
C LEU A 284 -21.73 -20.59 14.56
N HIS A 285 -20.85 -21.33 13.89
CA HIS A 285 -21.16 -22.69 13.43
C HIS A 285 -21.55 -23.65 14.56
N SER A 286 -21.12 -23.38 15.80
CA SER A 286 -21.50 -24.20 16.97
C SER A 286 -23.01 -24.25 17.25
N ILE A 287 -23.80 -23.34 16.67
CA ILE A 287 -25.27 -23.34 16.70
C ILE A 287 -25.86 -24.61 16.07
N GLN A 288 -25.18 -25.23 15.11
CA GLN A 288 -25.63 -26.49 14.50
C GLN A 288 -25.70 -27.65 15.49
N GLU A 289 -25.04 -27.55 16.66
CA GLU A 289 -25.09 -28.56 17.71
C GLU A 289 -26.33 -28.42 18.62
N ILE A 290 -27.09 -27.32 18.54
CA ILE A 290 -28.28 -27.08 19.38
C ILE A 290 -29.28 -28.25 19.31
N PRO A 291 -29.63 -28.82 18.14
CA PRO A 291 -30.52 -29.97 18.08
C PRO A 291 -30.01 -31.19 18.86
N ARG A 292 -28.70 -31.47 18.77
CA ARG A 292 -28.06 -32.58 19.52
C ARG A 292 -28.03 -32.31 21.01
N MET A 293 -27.89 -31.05 21.41
CA MET A 293 -27.88 -30.63 22.80
C MET A 293 -29.20 -30.89 23.54
N TYR A 294 -30.33 -30.95 22.83
CA TYR A 294 -31.65 -31.12 23.44
C TYR A 294 -32.31 -32.46 23.10
N ARG A 295 -32.16 -33.00 21.88
CA ARG A 295 -32.81 -34.24 21.46
C ARG A 295 -32.38 -35.43 22.31
N LYS A 296 -33.35 -36.08 22.95
CA LYS A 296 -33.15 -37.26 23.84
C LYS A 296 -32.16 -36.99 24.96
N THR A 297 -32.07 -35.73 25.39
CA THR A 297 -31.30 -35.32 26.55
C THR A 297 -32.27 -34.88 27.64
N ASN A 298 -32.04 -35.29 28.88
CA ASN A 298 -32.83 -34.80 30.02
C ASN A 298 -32.42 -33.37 30.43
N ARG A 299 -31.91 -32.55 29.49
CA ARG A 299 -31.53 -31.16 29.77
C ARG A 299 -32.77 -30.30 30.02
N GLU A 300 -32.60 -29.36 30.93
CA GLU A 300 -33.59 -28.34 31.24
C GLU A 300 -33.88 -27.43 30.05
N ALA A 301 -34.99 -26.70 30.11
CA ALA A 301 -35.36 -25.73 29.11
C ALA A 301 -34.34 -24.56 29.09
N PRO A 302 -33.97 -24.05 27.90
CA PRO A 302 -33.06 -22.91 27.81
C PRO A 302 -33.67 -21.66 28.43
N SER A 303 -32.83 -20.89 29.12
CA SER A 303 -33.17 -19.59 29.73
C SER A 303 -32.20 -18.47 29.35
N LYS A 304 -31.12 -18.80 28.63
CA LYS A 304 -30.04 -17.90 28.25
C LYS A 304 -29.65 -18.12 26.78
N PRO A 305 -29.13 -17.08 26.10
CA PRO A 305 -28.58 -17.26 24.76
C PRO A 305 -27.36 -18.20 24.80
N SER A 306 -27.07 -18.81 23.66
CA SER A 306 -25.94 -19.71 23.51
C SER A 306 -24.62 -18.96 23.63
N ASN A 307 -23.60 -19.65 24.15
CA ASN A 307 -22.25 -19.10 24.25
C ASN A 307 -21.68 -18.72 22.88
N SER A 308 -22.19 -19.34 21.80
CA SER A 308 -21.86 -19.04 20.42
C SER A 308 -22.11 -17.56 20.09
N ILE A 309 -23.33 -17.08 20.33
CA ILE A 309 -23.72 -15.70 20.04
C ILE A 309 -22.85 -14.74 20.83
N LEU A 310 -22.69 -15.00 22.14
CA LEU A 310 -21.87 -14.17 23.01
C LEU A 310 -20.40 -14.13 22.54
N ALA A 311 -19.84 -15.26 22.09
CA ALA A 311 -18.47 -15.33 21.57
C ALA A 311 -18.32 -14.56 20.26
N THR A 312 -19.28 -14.67 19.33
CA THR A 312 -19.28 -13.92 18.07
C THR A 312 -19.23 -12.41 18.32
N PHE A 313 -20.06 -11.88 19.23
CA PHE A 313 -20.04 -10.45 19.55
C PHE A 313 -18.78 -10.02 20.32
N ARG A 314 -18.17 -10.91 21.13
CA ARG A 314 -16.86 -10.62 21.74
C ARG A 314 -15.77 -10.44 20.69
N HIS A 315 -15.79 -11.16 19.57
CA HIS A 315 -14.82 -10.96 18.49
C HIS A 315 -14.91 -9.56 17.87
N LEU A 316 -16.13 -9.05 17.68
CA LEU A 316 -16.35 -7.67 17.20
C LEU A 316 -15.90 -6.63 18.22
N GLN A 317 -16.23 -6.83 19.50
CA GLN A 317 -15.82 -5.93 20.57
C GLN A 317 -14.29 -5.89 20.70
N SER A 318 -13.63 -7.05 20.63
CA SER A 318 -12.15 -7.12 20.58
C SER A 318 -11.62 -6.34 19.39
N PHE A 319 -12.19 -6.52 18.20
CA PHE A 319 -11.78 -5.77 17.02
C PHE A 319 -11.86 -4.25 17.24
N THR A 320 -12.95 -3.73 17.84
CA THR A 320 -13.04 -2.32 18.20
C THR A 320 -11.99 -1.91 19.21
N ASN A 321 -11.84 -2.68 20.30
CA ASN A 321 -10.92 -2.34 21.38
C ASN A 321 -9.45 -2.34 20.93
N ASP A 322 -9.10 -3.24 20.01
CA ASP A 322 -7.73 -3.43 19.53
C ASP A 322 -7.35 -2.36 18.49
N TYR A 323 -8.30 -1.93 17.65
CA TYR A 323 -8.00 -1.14 16.44
C TYR A 323 -8.63 0.26 16.38
N SER A 324 -9.70 0.53 17.13
CA SER A 324 -10.35 1.85 17.14
C SER A 324 -9.52 2.87 17.90
N GLY A 325 -9.27 4.04 17.29
CA GLY A 325 -8.46 5.11 17.86
C GLY A 325 -6.95 4.85 17.84
N THR A 326 -6.52 3.61 17.54
CA THR A 326 -5.10 3.24 17.41
C THR A 326 -4.66 3.19 15.95
N ILE A 327 -5.42 2.50 15.09
CA ILE A 327 -5.13 2.34 13.66
C ILE A 327 -6.27 2.89 12.81
N LEU A 328 -7.51 2.58 13.17
CA LEU A 328 -8.71 3.02 12.46
C LEU A 328 -9.38 4.17 13.22
N THR A 329 -10.01 5.07 12.48
CA THR A 329 -10.96 6.00 13.08
C THR A 329 -12.18 5.25 13.63
N GLU A 330 -12.91 5.86 14.57
CA GLU A 330 -14.15 5.26 15.10
C GLU A 330 -15.17 4.98 13.97
N ASP A 331 -15.27 5.87 12.99
CA ASP A 331 -16.17 5.72 11.84
C ASP A 331 -15.75 4.55 10.95
N GLU A 332 -14.46 4.46 10.57
CA GLU A 332 -13.96 3.33 9.78
C GLU A 332 -14.17 2.01 10.52
N CYS A 333 -13.89 1.95 11.82
CA CYS A 333 -14.13 0.72 12.59
C CYS A 333 -15.60 0.30 12.56
N LYS A 334 -16.53 1.25 12.70
CA LYS A 334 -17.98 0.98 12.59
C LYS A 334 -18.36 0.52 11.19
N GLN A 335 -17.80 1.12 10.13
CA GLN A 335 -18.03 0.67 8.76
C GLN A 335 -17.56 -0.77 8.54
N PHE A 336 -16.37 -1.15 9.04
CA PHE A 336 -15.86 -2.52 8.93
C PHE A 336 -16.79 -3.51 9.64
N GLN A 337 -17.23 -3.18 10.85
CA GLN A 337 -18.18 -4.01 11.59
C GLN A 337 -19.53 -4.12 10.90
N SER A 338 -20.06 -3.02 10.36
CA SER A 338 -21.35 -3.00 9.67
C SER A 338 -21.36 -3.93 8.47
N VAL A 339 -20.31 -3.87 7.64
CA VAL A 339 -20.18 -4.74 6.47
C VAL A 339 -19.98 -6.20 6.88
N ALA A 340 -19.13 -6.46 7.88
CA ALA A 340 -18.95 -7.81 8.41
C ALA A 340 -20.26 -8.39 8.94
N MET A 341 -21.03 -7.57 9.66
CA MET A 341 -22.24 -7.98 10.34
C MET A 341 -23.41 -8.24 9.40
N GLU A 342 -23.48 -7.51 8.28
CA GLU A 342 -24.43 -7.80 7.21
C GLU A 342 -24.24 -9.25 6.72
N GLU A 343 -23.00 -9.68 6.48
CA GLU A 343 -22.71 -11.04 6.03
C GLU A 343 -22.91 -12.10 7.14
N ILE A 344 -22.42 -11.83 8.34
CA ILE A 344 -22.60 -12.73 9.51
C ILE A 344 -24.09 -12.95 9.79
N THR A 345 -24.93 -11.92 9.64
CA THR A 345 -26.38 -12.04 9.84
C THR A 345 -27.03 -12.92 8.78
N LYS A 346 -26.59 -12.84 7.51
CA LYS A 346 -27.09 -13.72 6.45
C LYS A 346 -26.74 -15.18 6.74
N ASN A 347 -25.50 -15.45 7.13
CA ASN A 347 -25.04 -16.79 7.50
C ASN A 347 -25.79 -17.32 8.73
N TYR A 348 -25.98 -16.49 9.75
CA TYR A 348 -26.75 -16.83 10.94
C TYR A 348 -28.19 -17.23 10.58
N TYR A 349 -28.82 -16.46 9.70
CA TYR A 349 -30.16 -16.75 9.22
C TYR A 349 -30.25 -18.10 8.51
N GLU A 350 -29.33 -18.40 7.61
CA GLU A 350 -29.31 -19.67 6.89
C GLU A 350 -29.14 -20.85 7.86
N LEU A 351 -28.18 -20.77 8.78
CA LEU A 351 -27.96 -21.79 9.81
C LEU A 351 -29.20 -22.04 10.67
N CYS A 352 -29.85 -20.97 11.16
CA CYS A 352 -31.05 -21.10 11.98
C CYS A 352 -32.26 -21.60 11.19
N SER A 353 -32.45 -21.13 9.95
CA SER A 353 -33.56 -21.56 9.10
C SER A 353 -33.47 -23.03 8.73
N GLU A 354 -32.26 -23.55 8.45
CA GLU A 354 -32.03 -24.98 8.23
C GLU A 354 -32.41 -25.82 9.46
N ILE A 355 -32.02 -25.37 10.65
CA ILE A 355 -32.36 -26.05 11.91
C ILE A 355 -33.87 -26.05 12.13
N LEU A 356 -34.53 -24.89 12.02
CA LEU A 356 -35.98 -24.77 12.22
C LEU A 356 -36.77 -25.59 11.20
N SER A 357 -36.34 -25.61 9.94
CA SER A 357 -36.91 -26.46 8.88
C SER A 357 -36.77 -27.95 9.20
N SER A 358 -35.60 -28.38 9.69
CA SER A 358 -35.36 -29.76 10.12
C SER A 358 -36.26 -30.16 11.30
N VAL A 359 -36.41 -29.28 12.29
CA VAL A 359 -37.32 -29.47 13.43
C VAL A 359 -38.77 -29.60 12.95
N ARG A 360 -39.23 -28.70 12.09
CA ARG A 360 -40.58 -28.74 11.52
C ARG A 360 -40.87 -30.04 10.76
N LYS A 361 -39.95 -30.48 9.90
CA LYS A 361 -40.10 -31.75 9.14
C LYS A 361 -40.17 -32.95 10.08
N MET A 362 -39.37 -32.96 11.15
CA MET A 362 -39.40 -34.00 12.16
C MET A 362 -40.76 -34.03 12.88
N GLU A 363 -41.25 -32.88 13.34
CA GLU A 363 -42.56 -32.75 14.00
C GLU A 363 -43.70 -33.22 13.09
N GLU A 364 -43.72 -32.78 11.82
CA GLU A 364 -44.72 -33.19 10.83
C GLU A 364 -44.69 -34.71 10.60
N SER A 365 -43.50 -35.34 10.58
CA SER A 365 -43.36 -36.79 10.46
C SER A 365 -43.93 -37.53 11.68
N ILE A 366 -43.65 -37.03 12.89
CA ILE A 366 -44.14 -37.60 14.16
C ILE A 366 -45.67 -37.44 14.23
N GLN A 367 -46.21 -36.29 13.84
CA GLN A 367 -47.66 -36.07 13.80
C GLN A 367 -48.35 -36.97 12.79
N ARG A 368 -47.77 -37.17 11.60
CA ARG A 368 -48.31 -38.13 10.61
C ARG A 368 -48.32 -39.55 11.17
N LEU A 369 -47.25 -39.99 11.83
CA LEU A 369 -47.18 -41.30 12.48
C LEU A 369 -48.20 -41.46 13.61
N LYS A 370 -48.41 -40.41 14.42
CA LYS A 370 -49.47 -40.40 15.46
C LYS A 370 -50.86 -40.55 14.85
N ARG A 371 -51.18 -39.77 13.81
CA ARG A 371 -52.46 -39.86 13.09
C ARG A 371 -52.69 -41.25 12.49
N VAL A 372 -51.69 -41.86 11.87
CA VAL A 372 -51.80 -43.22 11.33
C VAL A 372 -52.06 -44.25 12.44
N ARG A 373 -51.39 -44.14 13.59
CA ARG A 373 -51.63 -45.01 14.75
C ARG A 373 -53.01 -44.80 15.37
N GLU A 374 -53.47 -43.56 15.47
CA GLU A 374 -54.80 -43.22 15.96
C GLU A 374 -55.90 -43.75 15.02
N SER A 375 -55.73 -43.59 13.70
CA SER A 375 -56.63 -44.18 12.70
C SER A 375 -56.63 -45.72 12.73
N SER A 376 -55.49 -46.34 13.06
CA SER A 376 -55.38 -47.80 13.20
C SER A 376 -55.99 -48.31 14.51
N LYS A 377 -55.89 -47.54 15.60
CA LYS A 377 -56.57 -47.81 16.88
C LYS A 377 -58.08 -47.56 16.80
N ALA A 378 -58.54 -46.62 15.97
CA ALA A 378 -59.97 -46.39 15.75
C ALA A 378 -60.67 -47.59 15.07
N LEU A 379 -59.92 -48.47 14.40
CA LEU A 379 -60.44 -49.70 13.80
C LEU A 379 -60.43 -50.91 14.77
N SER A 380 -59.88 -50.76 15.98
CA SER A 380 -59.88 -51.79 17.02
C SER A 380 -60.23 -51.18 18.38
N THR A 381 -61.48 -51.42 18.79
CA THR A 381 -62.03 -51.20 20.14
C THR A 381 -62.75 -49.86 20.38
N MET A 382 -64.07 -49.88 20.21
CA MET A 382 -65.01 -49.09 21.02
C MET A 382 -64.93 -49.60 22.47
N SER A 383 -64.23 -48.89 23.36
CA SER A 383 -64.51 -48.87 24.81
C SER A 383 -63.68 -47.79 25.54
N GLN A 384 -64.42 -46.97 26.28
CA GLN A 384 -64.07 -45.99 27.31
C GLN A 384 -62.62 -45.92 27.84
N SER A 385 -62.08 -44.71 27.94
CA SER A 385 -61.90 -44.05 29.25
C SER A 385 -61.32 -42.63 29.09
N MET A 386 -61.93 -41.68 29.82
CA MET A 386 -61.32 -40.40 30.15
C MET A 386 -60.19 -40.63 31.15
N THR A 387 -58.97 -40.19 30.82
CA THR A 387 -57.95 -39.89 31.83
C THR A 387 -57.09 -38.71 31.37
N THR A 388 -57.17 -37.63 32.15
CA THR A 388 -56.13 -36.62 32.43
C THR A 388 -55.18 -36.24 31.30
N SER A 389 -55.41 -35.03 30.78
CA SER A 389 -54.42 -34.19 30.11
C SER A 389 -53.05 -34.31 30.81
N PRO A 390 -52.02 -34.90 30.18
CA PRO A 390 -50.68 -34.74 30.69
C PRO A 390 -50.35 -33.25 30.49
N THR A 391 -49.97 -32.57 31.58
CA THR A 391 -49.23 -31.30 31.48
C THR A 391 -48.17 -31.50 30.39
N ALA A 392 -48.30 -30.79 29.28
CA ALA A 392 -47.49 -31.00 28.09
C ALA A 392 -46.02 -30.83 28.49
N SER A 393 -45.32 -31.95 28.71
CA SER A 393 -43.88 -31.93 28.98
C SER A 393 -43.25 -31.30 27.75
N LEU A 394 -42.55 -30.17 27.95
CA LEU A 394 -41.92 -29.40 26.90
C LEU A 394 -41.11 -30.33 25.98
N THR A 395 -41.50 -30.40 24.71
CA THR A 395 -40.84 -31.28 23.73
C THR A 395 -39.41 -30.82 23.49
N ASP A 396 -38.52 -31.74 23.13
CA ASP A 396 -37.14 -31.39 22.75
C ASP A 396 -37.11 -30.40 21.58
N ASP A 397 -38.06 -30.53 20.65
CA ASP A 397 -38.24 -29.60 19.53
C ASP A 397 -38.64 -28.19 19.99
N ASN A 398 -39.51 -28.07 21.01
CA ASN A 398 -39.82 -26.78 21.63
C ASN A 398 -38.60 -26.17 22.36
N LYS A 399 -37.77 -26.99 23.02
CA LYS A 399 -36.51 -26.51 23.64
C LYS A 399 -35.56 -25.95 22.58
N ILE A 400 -35.43 -26.60 21.41
CA ILE A 400 -34.62 -26.11 20.30
C ILE A 400 -35.14 -24.74 19.80
N ARG A 401 -36.45 -24.61 19.57
CA ARG A 401 -37.07 -23.34 19.17
C ARG A 401 -36.85 -22.24 20.21
N MET A 402 -37.00 -22.55 21.50
CA MET A 402 -36.73 -21.61 22.59
C MET A 402 -35.27 -21.15 22.62
N GLN A 403 -34.29 -22.04 22.42
CA GLN A 403 -32.88 -21.65 22.36
C GLN A 403 -32.63 -20.68 21.20
N ILE A 404 -33.13 -21.00 20.00
CA ILE A 404 -33.01 -20.12 18.83
C ILE A 404 -33.69 -18.78 19.09
N HIS A 405 -34.85 -18.77 19.75
CA HIS A 405 -35.53 -17.53 20.13
C HIS A 405 -34.67 -16.64 21.05
N HIS A 406 -34.05 -17.23 22.09
CA HIS A 406 -33.13 -16.51 22.96
C HIS A 406 -31.91 -16.00 22.20
N ASP A 407 -31.36 -16.79 21.29
CA ASP A 407 -30.21 -16.44 20.47
C ASP A 407 -30.51 -15.26 19.52
N VAL A 408 -31.66 -15.29 18.82
CA VAL A 408 -32.09 -14.21 17.91
C VAL A 408 -32.32 -12.90 18.66
N ASN A 409 -32.96 -12.97 19.83
CA ASN A 409 -33.18 -11.78 20.67
C ASN A 409 -31.85 -11.21 21.18
N ALA A 410 -30.92 -12.06 21.63
CA ALA A 410 -29.59 -11.62 22.06
C ALA A 410 -28.81 -11.01 20.89
N PHE A 411 -28.80 -11.66 19.72
CA PHE A 411 -28.16 -11.14 18.51
C PHE A 411 -28.71 -9.76 18.12
N THR A 412 -30.04 -9.62 18.11
CA THR A 412 -30.70 -8.34 17.80
C THR A 412 -30.39 -7.26 18.83
N SER A 413 -30.31 -7.62 20.11
CA SER A 413 -29.96 -6.68 21.18
C SER A 413 -28.51 -6.21 21.07
N GLU A 414 -27.57 -7.12 20.80
CA GLU A 414 -26.15 -6.78 20.66
C GLU A 414 -25.90 -5.89 19.43
N LEU A 415 -26.58 -6.12 18.31
CA LEU A 415 -26.54 -5.21 17.16
C LEU A 415 -26.94 -3.78 17.53
N LYS A 416 -28.04 -3.64 18.29
CA LYS A 416 -28.51 -2.33 18.76
C LYS A 416 -27.53 -1.68 19.73
N ASN A 417 -26.95 -2.46 20.64
CA ASN A 417 -25.96 -1.97 21.61
C ASN A 417 -24.69 -1.46 20.92
N LEU A 418 -24.25 -2.13 19.85
CA LEU A 418 -23.12 -1.69 19.03
C LEU A 418 -23.47 -0.54 18.08
N GLY A 419 -24.76 -0.16 17.98
CA GLY A 419 -25.22 0.88 17.08
C GLY A 419 -25.09 0.52 15.60
N ILE A 420 -25.04 -0.78 15.27
CA ILE A 420 -24.86 -1.27 13.90
C ILE A 420 -26.23 -1.39 13.23
N GLN A 421 -26.39 -0.74 12.07
CA GLN A 421 -27.56 -0.90 11.21
C GLN A 421 -27.23 -1.85 10.07
N ILE A 422 -28.06 -2.86 9.87
CA ILE A 422 -27.92 -3.86 8.80
C ILE A 422 -29.18 -3.89 7.94
N GLU A 423 -29.00 -4.06 6.64
CA GLU A 423 -30.09 -4.18 5.67
C GLU A 423 -30.85 -5.49 5.89
N SER A 424 -30.13 -6.55 6.26
CA SER A 424 -30.70 -7.86 6.59
C SER A 424 -31.43 -7.92 7.94
N SER A 425 -31.75 -6.80 8.59
CA SER A 425 -32.48 -6.77 9.87
C SER A 425 -33.84 -7.50 9.81
N ASN A 426 -34.53 -7.48 8.65
CA ASN A 426 -35.77 -8.22 8.44
C ASN A 426 -35.59 -9.75 8.53
N LYS A 427 -34.39 -10.28 8.25
CA LYS A 427 -34.12 -11.72 8.40
C LYS A 427 -34.20 -12.15 9.87
N LEU A 428 -33.72 -11.30 10.77
CA LEU A 428 -33.79 -11.55 12.22
C LEU A 428 -35.24 -11.51 12.72
N THR A 429 -36.07 -10.59 12.20
CA THR A 429 -37.50 -10.56 12.57
C THR A 429 -38.22 -11.82 12.10
N MET A 430 -37.93 -12.31 10.89
CA MET A 430 -38.48 -13.57 10.37
C MET A 430 -38.11 -14.77 11.25
N LEU A 431 -36.85 -14.93 11.65
CA LEU A 431 -36.44 -16.00 12.58
C LEU A 431 -37.13 -15.88 13.93
N ASN A 432 -37.32 -14.65 14.40
CA ASN A 432 -37.97 -14.40 15.67
C ASN A 432 -39.45 -14.84 15.66
N GLU A 433 -40.14 -14.59 14.54
CA GLU A 433 -41.50 -15.07 14.33
C GLU A 433 -41.56 -16.59 14.17
N GLU A 434 -40.68 -17.18 13.34
CA GLU A 434 -40.64 -18.63 13.10
C GLU A 434 -40.31 -19.44 14.37
N SER A 435 -39.43 -18.90 15.23
CA SER A 435 -39.13 -19.52 16.53
C SER A 435 -40.28 -19.38 17.54
N ARG A 436 -41.11 -18.33 17.45
CA ARG A 436 -42.27 -18.09 18.34
C ARG A 436 -43.52 -18.90 17.97
N LEU A 437 -43.79 -19.08 16.68
CA LEU A 437 -45.08 -19.53 16.14
C LEU A 437 -45.58 -20.92 16.64
N GLN A 438 -44.81 -21.64 17.45
CA GLN A 438 -45.20 -22.96 17.97
C GLN A 438 -44.87 -23.19 19.45
N ILE A 439 -44.40 -22.17 20.18
CA ILE A 439 -44.20 -22.25 21.64
C ILE A 439 -45.55 -22.11 22.38
N SER A 440 -46.54 -21.45 21.77
CA SER A 440 -47.92 -21.38 22.29
C SER A 440 -48.80 -22.49 21.68
N ASN A 441 -48.82 -23.65 22.32
CA ASN A 441 -49.97 -24.56 22.31
C ASN A 441 -50.03 -25.33 23.62
#